data_AF-A0A821YGP0-F1
#
_entry.id   AF-A0A821YGP0-F1
#
_cell.length_a   1.000
_cell.length_b   1.000
_cell.length_c   1.000
_cell.angle_alpha   90.00
_cell.angle_beta   90.00
_cell.angle_gamma   90.00
#
_symmetry.space_group_name_H-M   'P 1'
#
loop_
_entity.id
_entity.type
_entity.pdbx_description
1 polymer ?
#
loop_
_entity_poly.entity_id
_entity_poly.type
_entity_poly.pdbx_seq_one_letter_code
_entity_poly.pdbx_strand_id
1 'polypeptide(L)'
;MEQLYALIREKIIEKQEGSQRVAAEIVAGMIHGSKYWTLDELWSKLTPFLNELCMNLSSEAVLNWVFCFWFAVADVDPRRTYRTVEFMRSLINTPSTANTFIETSRWNLVEQLRNFEWRIPAVWHEINAHAKDLLEHPYKA
;
A
#
# COMPACT_ATOMS: atom_id res chain seq x y z
N MET A 1 3.75 -21.38 3.10
CA MET A 1 3.70 -20.07 2.39
C MET A 1 2.70 -20.07 1.24
N GLU A 2 2.72 -21.03 0.31
CA GLU A 2 1.76 -21.03 -0.82
C GLU A 2 0.29 -21.05 -0.41
N GLN A 3 -0.08 -21.85 0.59
CA GLN A 3 -1.45 -21.88 1.14
C GLN A 3 -1.90 -20.52 1.70
N LEU A 4 -0.96 -19.74 2.26
CA LEU A 4 -1.26 -18.41 2.81
C LEU A 4 -1.53 -17.41 1.68
N TYR A 5 -0.74 -17.45 0.60
CA TYR A 5 -0.98 -16.62 -0.57
C TYR A 5 -2.30 -16.97 -1.28
N ALA A 6 -2.64 -18.26 -1.36
CA ALA A 6 -3.93 -18.71 -1.89
C ALA A 6 -5.09 -18.16 -1.05
N LEU A 7 -4.99 -18.23 0.29
CA LEU A 7 -5.99 -17.67 1.19
C LEU A 7 -6.13 -16.15 1.03
N ILE A 8 -5.02 -15.41 0.97
CA ILE A 8 -5.05 -13.96 0.75
C ILE A 8 -5.76 -13.64 -0.57
N ARG A 9 -5.44 -14.37 -1.65
CA ARG A 9 -6.08 -14.19 -2.95
C ARG A 9 -7.58 -14.44 -2.90
N GLU A 10 -7.99 -15.53 -2.26
CA GLU A 10 -9.41 -15.88 -2.06
C GLU A 10 -10.15 -14.75 -1.32
N LYS A 11 -9.57 -14.27 -0.20
CA LYS A 11 -10.20 -13.25 0.64
C LYS A 11 -10.21 -11.86 0.02
N ILE A 12 -9.30 -11.54 -0.90
CA ILE A 12 -9.32 -10.30 -1.68
C ILE A 12 -10.41 -10.33 -2.77
N ILE A 13 -10.71 -11.51 -3.32
CA ILE A 13 -11.81 -11.65 -4.30
C ILE A 13 -13.17 -11.53 -3.60
N GLU A 14 -13.27 -12.00 -2.35
CA GLU A 14 -14.43 -11.77 -1.51
C GLU A 14 -14.57 -10.27 -1.19
N LYS A 15 -15.62 -9.64 -1.71
CA LYS A 15 -15.90 -8.21 -1.50
C LYS A 15 -16.43 -7.89 -0.09
N GLN A 16 -16.56 -8.89 0.77
CA GLN A 16 -17.02 -8.70 2.14
C GLN A 16 -15.93 -7.98 2.95
N GLU A 17 -16.30 -6.90 3.63
CA GLU A 17 -15.39 -6.09 4.45
C GLU A 17 -14.59 -6.94 5.44
N GLY A 18 -15.23 -7.91 6.11
CA GLY A 18 -14.56 -8.84 7.02
C GLY A 18 -13.47 -9.68 6.37
N SER A 19 -13.69 -10.19 5.15
CA SER A 19 -12.69 -10.97 4.41
C SER A 19 -11.49 -10.11 4.01
N GLN A 20 -11.75 -8.89 3.53
CA GLN A 20 -10.70 -7.92 3.20
C GLN A 20 -9.87 -7.53 4.42
N ARG A 21 -10.52 -7.35 5.58
CA ARG A 21 -9.84 -7.05 6.85
C ARG A 21 -8.89 -8.18 7.25
N VAL A 22 -9.35 -9.42 7.20
CA VAL A 22 -8.49 -10.59 7.49
C VAL A 22 -7.29 -10.63 6.55
N ALA A 23 -7.51 -10.42 5.24
CA ALA A 23 -6.42 -10.37 4.26
C ALA A 23 -5.43 -9.25 4.59
N ALA A 24 -5.91 -8.05 4.92
CA ALA A 24 -5.10 -6.90 5.28
C ALA A 24 -4.27 -7.17 6.56
N GLU A 25 -4.85 -7.76 7.60
CA GLU A 25 -4.16 -8.10 8.85
C GLU A 25 -3.06 -9.15 8.62
N ILE A 26 -3.33 -10.18 7.81
CA ILE A 26 -2.34 -11.19 7.44
C ILE A 26 -1.17 -10.54 6.68
N VAL A 27 -1.46 -9.70 5.68
CA VAL A 27 -0.43 -9.01 4.89
C VAL A 27 0.41 -8.08 5.78
N ALA A 28 -0.22 -7.34 6.69
CA ALA A 28 0.47 -6.48 7.65
C ALA A 28 1.46 -7.28 8.50
N GLY A 29 1.02 -8.42 9.04
CA GLY A 29 1.86 -9.33 9.81
C GLY A 29 3.00 -9.92 8.99
N MET A 30 2.77 -10.27 7.71
CA MET A 30 3.81 -10.77 6.81
C MET A 30 4.87 -9.70 6.54
N ILE A 31 4.47 -8.47 6.20
CA ILE A 31 5.40 -7.38 5.93
C ILE A 31 6.19 -7.03 7.19
N HIS A 32 5.53 -6.85 8.33
CA HIS A 32 6.19 -6.50 9.59
C HIS A 32 7.09 -7.64 10.12
N GLY A 33 6.68 -8.90 9.91
CA GLY A 33 7.45 -10.10 10.28
C GLY A 33 8.65 -10.37 9.36
N SER A 34 8.67 -9.80 8.16
CA SER A 34 9.70 -10.08 7.14
C SER A 34 11.10 -9.52 7.45
N LYS A 35 11.28 -8.83 8.59
CA LYS A 35 12.58 -8.31 9.05
C LYS A 35 13.71 -9.34 9.16
N TYR A 36 13.39 -10.64 9.17
CA TYR A 36 14.35 -11.75 9.25
C TYR A 36 14.38 -12.64 8.00
N TRP A 37 13.59 -12.34 6.96
CA TRP A 37 13.44 -13.18 5.76
C TRP A 37 13.92 -12.44 4.50
N THR A 38 14.08 -13.17 3.39
CA THR A 38 14.34 -12.60 2.07
C THR A 38 13.14 -11.79 1.60
N LEU A 39 13.16 -10.48 1.90
CA LEU A 39 12.12 -9.51 1.57
C LEU A 39 11.71 -9.60 0.09
N ASP A 40 12.65 -9.85 -0.81
CA ASP A 40 12.42 -9.91 -2.25
C ASP A 40 11.50 -11.05 -2.68
N GLU A 41 11.59 -12.22 -2.06
CA GLU A 41 10.71 -13.34 -2.42
C GLU A 41 9.27 -13.07 -1.96
N LEU A 42 9.11 -12.53 -0.74
CA LEU A 42 7.82 -12.12 -0.20
C LEU A 42 7.16 -11.08 -1.12
N TRP A 43 7.89 -10.04 -1.48
CA TRP A 43 7.37 -8.96 -2.32
C TRP A 43 7.12 -9.39 -3.76
N SER A 44 7.92 -10.29 -4.33
CA SER A 44 7.65 -10.86 -5.67
C SER A 44 6.27 -11.52 -5.75
N LYS A 45 5.82 -12.11 -4.64
CA LYS A 45 4.49 -12.73 -4.52
C LYS A 45 3.42 -11.71 -4.13
N LEU A 46 3.70 -10.78 -3.22
CA LEU A 46 2.71 -9.79 -2.76
C LEU A 46 2.38 -8.69 -3.78
N THR A 47 3.36 -8.19 -4.53
CA THR A 47 3.20 -7.04 -5.42
C THR A 47 2.06 -7.22 -6.45
N PRO A 48 1.92 -8.36 -7.16
CA PRO A 48 0.81 -8.57 -8.08
C PRO A 48 -0.56 -8.44 -7.40
N PHE A 49 -0.72 -8.98 -6.19
CA PHE A 49 -1.97 -8.92 -5.43
C PHE A 49 -2.28 -7.50 -4.98
N LEU A 50 -1.27 -6.78 -4.46
CA LEU A 50 -1.46 -5.42 -3.99
C LEU A 50 -1.77 -4.46 -5.14
N ASN A 51 -1.21 -4.68 -6.34
CA ASN A 51 -1.56 -3.92 -7.54
C ASN A 51 -3.03 -4.17 -7.95
N GLU A 52 -3.48 -5.42 -7.99
CA GLU A 52 -4.86 -5.79 -8.30
C GLU A 52 -5.85 -5.19 -7.29
N LEU A 53 -5.48 -5.24 -6.00
CA LEU A 53 -6.23 -4.62 -4.91
C LEU A 53 -6.36 -3.11 -5.10
N CYS A 54 -5.26 -2.40 -5.37
CA CYS A 54 -5.26 -0.95 -5.55
C CYS A 54 -6.06 -0.47 -6.78
N MET A 55 -6.42 -1.36 -7.70
CA MET A 55 -7.31 -1.07 -8.83
C MET A 55 -8.79 -1.30 -8.51
N ASN A 56 -9.09 -2.17 -7.53
CA ASN A 56 -10.45 -2.63 -7.23
C ASN A 56 -10.89 -2.33 -5.78
N LEU A 57 -10.19 -1.41 -5.11
CA LEU A 57 -10.44 -1.07 -3.72
C LEU A 57 -11.86 -0.53 -3.54
N SER A 58 -12.58 -1.01 -2.53
CA SER A 58 -13.89 -0.46 -2.16
C SER A 58 -13.75 0.59 -1.05
N SER A 59 -14.75 1.47 -0.93
CA SER A 59 -14.85 2.44 0.16
C SER A 59 -14.91 1.80 1.55
N GLU A 60 -15.41 0.57 1.64
CA GLU A 60 -15.49 -0.19 2.90
C GLU A 60 -14.12 -0.80 3.28
N ALA A 61 -13.33 -1.20 2.28
CA ALA A 61 -12.04 -1.85 2.51
C ALA A 61 -10.86 -0.89 2.65
N VAL A 62 -10.96 0.35 2.12
CA VAL A 62 -9.81 1.29 2.08
C VAL A 62 -9.17 1.53 3.43
N LEU A 63 -9.97 1.69 4.49
CA LEU A 63 -9.45 1.93 5.84
C LEU A 63 -8.66 0.73 6.38
N ASN A 64 -9.13 -0.49 6.13
CA ASN A 64 -8.42 -1.70 6.55
C ASN A 64 -7.02 -1.79 5.93
N TRP A 65 -6.89 -1.40 4.66
CA TRP A 65 -5.61 -1.38 3.96
C TRP A 65 -4.73 -0.20 4.36
N VAL A 66 -5.31 0.97 4.64
CA VAL A 66 -4.60 2.11 5.26
C VAL A 66 -3.98 1.69 6.59
N PHE A 67 -4.74 1.01 7.47
CA PHE A 67 -4.20 0.51 8.74
C PHE A 67 -3.14 -0.57 8.56
N CYS A 68 -3.32 -1.48 7.59
CA CYS A 68 -2.32 -2.50 7.24
C CYS A 68 -0.98 -1.86 6.89
N PHE A 69 -0.98 -0.88 6.00
CA PHE A 69 0.24 -0.20 5.57
C PHE A 69 0.81 0.71 6.65
N TRP A 70 -0.02 1.39 7.43
CA TRP A 70 0.41 2.16 8.60
C TRP A 70 1.18 1.27 9.57
N PHE A 71 0.64 0.09 9.90
CA PHE A 71 1.29 -0.88 10.77
C PHE A 71 2.59 -1.44 10.15
N ALA A 72 2.59 -1.70 8.84
CA ALA A 72 3.75 -2.21 8.13
C ALA A 72 4.97 -1.27 8.16
N VAL A 73 4.75 0.04 8.37
CA VAL A 73 5.81 1.06 8.41
C VAL A 73 6.02 1.66 9.82
N ALA A 74 5.20 1.29 10.80
CA ALA A 74 5.30 1.78 12.17
C ALA A 74 6.54 1.21 12.89
N ASP A 75 7.32 2.07 13.55
CA ASP A 75 8.50 1.70 14.35
C ASP A 75 9.56 0.84 13.62
N VAL A 76 9.60 0.86 12.28
CA VAL A 76 10.60 0.15 11.48
C VAL A 76 11.61 1.12 10.84
N ASP A 77 12.83 0.63 10.60
CA ASP A 77 13.82 1.31 9.78
C ASP A 77 13.44 1.19 8.28
N PRO A 78 13.25 2.30 7.54
CA PRO A 78 12.84 2.26 6.13
C PRO A 78 13.80 1.49 5.23
N ARG A 79 15.08 1.31 5.61
CA ARG A 79 16.04 0.48 4.86
C ARG A 79 15.70 -1.00 4.95
N ARG A 80 15.07 -1.44 6.04
CA ARG A 80 14.64 -2.83 6.26
C ARG A 80 13.28 -3.12 5.61
N THR A 81 12.48 -2.10 5.36
CA THR A 81 11.18 -2.17 4.68
C THR A 81 11.20 -1.45 3.34
N TYR A 82 12.37 -1.40 2.69
CA TYR A 82 12.56 -0.62 1.46
C TYR A 82 11.61 -1.06 0.33
N ARG A 83 11.26 -2.35 0.25
CA ARG A 83 10.26 -2.84 -0.71
C ARG A 83 8.85 -2.27 -0.46
N THR A 84 8.47 -2.07 0.81
CA THR A 84 7.23 -1.38 1.16
C THR A 84 7.26 0.07 0.67
N VAL A 85 8.39 0.75 0.89
CA VAL A 85 8.60 2.13 0.43
C VAL A 85 8.52 2.22 -1.09
N GLU A 86 9.23 1.35 -1.82
CA GLU A 86 9.21 1.31 -3.29
C GLU A 86 7.81 0.97 -3.83
N PHE A 87 7.09 0.05 -3.20
CA PHE A 87 5.71 -0.25 -3.59
C PHE A 87 4.81 0.98 -3.45
N MET A 88 4.81 1.64 -2.30
CA MET A 88 4.01 2.86 -2.09
C MET A 88 4.42 3.97 -3.07
N ARG A 89 5.72 4.15 -3.29
CA ARG A 89 6.25 5.08 -4.29
C ARG A 89 5.80 4.73 -5.71
N SER A 90 5.62 3.46 -6.05
CA SER A 90 5.08 3.08 -7.37
C SER A 90 3.61 3.47 -7.55
N LEU A 91 2.85 3.61 -6.46
CA LEU A 91 1.44 3.99 -6.52
C LEU A 91 1.24 5.42 -7.03
N ILE A 92 2.13 6.36 -6.69
CA ILE A 92 2.08 7.74 -7.21
C ILE A 92 2.45 7.82 -8.70
N ASN A 93 3.34 6.94 -9.15
CA ASN A 93 3.80 6.90 -10.55
C ASN A 93 2.85 6.13 -11.46
N THR A 94 1.81 5.51 -10.90
CA THR A 94 0.80 4.79 -11.68
C THR A 94 -0.08 5.81 -12.42
N PRO A 95 -0.30 5.66 -13.73
CA PRO A 95 -1.11 6.59 -14.51
C PRO A 95 -2.47 6.87 -13.85
N SER A 96 -2.90 8.13 -13.98
CA SER A 96 -4.22 8.58 -13.55
C SER A 96 -5.30 7.69 -14.14
N THR A 97 -6.28 7.35 -13.31
CA THR A 97 -7.44 6.56 -13.72
C THR A 97 -8.64 7.49 -13.80
N ALA A 98 -9.61 7.21 -14.67
CA ALA A 98 -10.86 7.98 -14.71
C ALA A 98 -11.67 7.94 -13.40
N ASN A 99 -11.29 7.10 -12.43
CA ASN A 99 -11.93 6.95 -11.14
C ASN A 99 -11.15 7.70 -10.04
N THR A 100 -11.61 8.90 -9.71
CA THR A 100 -11.02 9.75 -8.66
C THR A 100 -10.96 9.07 -7.28
N PHE A 101 -11.92 8.19 -6.95
CA PHE A 101 -11.89 7.48 -5.66
C PHE A 101 -10.68 6.54 -5.54
N ILE A 102 -10.33 5.85 -6.63
CA ILE A 102 -9.16 4.96 -6.66
C ILE A 102 -7.87 5.78 -6.53
N GLU A 103 -7.82 6.95 -7.15
CA GLU A 103 -6.67 7.86 -7.04
C GLU A 103 -6.50 8.37 -5.60
N THR A 104 -7.57 8.88 -4.99
CA THR A 104 -7.57 9.30 -3.58
C THR A 104 -7.20 8.15 -2.65
N SER A 105 -7.69 6.94 -2.93
CA SER A 105 -7.34 5.75 -2.16
C SER A 105 -5.85 5.45 -2.21
N ARG A 106 -5.21 5.52 -3.39
CA ARG A 106 -3.75 5.36 -3.51
C ARG A 106 -3.00 6.40 -2.69
N TRP A 107 -3.42 7.66 -2.76
CA TRP A 107 -2.84 8.73 -1.95
C TRP A 107 -2.96 8.47 -0.44
N ASN A 108 -4.12 7.98 0.02
CA ASN A 108 -4.30 7.59 1.43
C ASN A 108 -3.34 6.47 1.87
N LEU A 109 -3.01 5.52 0.98
CA LEU A 109 -2.02 4.47 1.27
C LEU A 109 -0.60 5.06 1.31
N VAL A 110 -0.26 5.93 0.37
CA VAL A 110 1.06 6.60 0.29
C VAL A 110 1.31 7.49 1.50
N GLU A 111 0.28 8.15 2.02
CA GLU A 111 0.35 9.01 3.21
C GLU A 111 0.90 8.25 4.43
N GLN A 112 0.78 6.92 4.48
CA GLN A 112 1.31 6.13 5.59
C GLN A 112 2.82 6.19 5.71
N LEU A 113 3.53 6.53 4.62
CA LEU A 113 4.97 6.82 4.64
C LEU A 113 5.35 7.94 5.63
N ARG A 114 4.38 8.77 6.08
CA ARG A 114 4.61 9.81 7.10
C ARG A 114 5.27 9.27 8.37
N ASN A 115 5.05 8.00 8.72
CA ASN A 115 5.70 7.35 9.86
C ASN A 115 7.24 7.35 9.75
N PHE A 116 7.79 7.36 8.53
CA PHE A 116 9.23 7.46 8.34
C PHE A 116 9.76 8.89 8.55
N GLU A 117 8.90 9.90 8.50
CA GLU A 117 9.26 11.31 8.67
C GLU A 117 10.45 11.68 7.78
N TRP A 118 11.46 12.35 8.32
CA TRP A 118 12.66 12.80 7.61
C TRP A 118 13.58 11.67 7.11
N ARG A 119 13.32 10.39 7.42
CA ARG A 119 14.21 9.26 7.12
C ARG A 119 14.22 8.83 5.64
N ILE A 120 13.30 9.32 4.82
CA ILE A 120 13.18 9.01 3.38
C ILE A 120 13.10 10.28 2.52
N PRO A 121 14.08 11.19 2.58
CA PRO A 121 13.97 12.53 1.98
C PRO A 121 13.79 12.47 0.45
N ALA A 122 14.48 11.57 -0.24
CA ALA A 122 14.36 11.41 -1.70
C ALA A 122 12.93 11.09 -2.13
N VAL A 123 12.25 10.20 -1.39
CA VAL A 123 10.86 9.80 -1.67
C VAL A 123 9.92 10.98 -1.43
N TRP A 124 10.14 11.76 -0.37
CA TRP A 124 9.35 12.97 -0.12
C TRP A 124 9.52 14.03 -1.20
N HIS A 125 10.73 14.22 -1.72
CA HIS A 125 10.95 15.17 -2.81
C HIS A 125 10.17 14.77 -4.08
N GLU A 126 10.14 13.48 -4.40
CA GLU A 126 9.35 12.96 -5.53
C GLU A 126 7.85 13.10 -5.30
N ILE A 127 7.35 12.69 -4.13
CA ILE A 127 5.94 12.85 -3.75
C ILE A 127 5.53 14.32 -3.84
N ASN A 128 6.34 15.24 -3.32
CA ASN A 128 6.06 16.67 -3.35
C ASN A 128 6.10 17.25 -4.76
N ALA A 129 7.00 16.77 -5.62
CA ALA A 129 7.03 17.19 -7.02
C ALA A 129 5.74 16.76 -7.72
N HIS A 130 5.35 15.50 -7.57
CA HIS A 130 4.13 14.96 -8.17
C HIS A 130 2.86 15.63 -7.62
N ALA A 131 2.79 15.86 -6.31
CA ALA A 131 1.65 16.53 -5.68
C ALA A 131 1.48 17.99 -6.14
N LYS A 132 2.58 18.70 -6.43
CA LYS A 132 2.52 20.08 -6.97
C LYS A 132 1.81 20.15 -8.32
N ASP A 133 2.05 19.18 -9.18
CA ASP A 133 1.42 19.11 -10.50
C ASP A 133 -0.10 18.84 -10.41
N LEU A 134 -0.56 18.34 -9.26
CA LEU A 134 -1.97 18.00 -9.00
C LEU A 134 -2.72 19.06 -8.17
N LEU A 135 -2.08 20.17 -7.81
CA LEU A 135 -2.74 21.22 -7.00
C LEU A 135 -3.94 21.88 -7.69
N GLU A 136 -3.97 21.86 -9.03
CA GLU A 136 -5.07 22.42 -9.84
C GLU A 136 -6.19 21.41 -10.11
N HIS A 137 -6.15 20.23 -9.49
CA HIS A 137 -7.10 19.16 -9.78
C HIS A 137 -8.57 19.59 -9.50
N PRO A 138 -9.51 19.35 -10.43
CA PRO A 138 -10.85 19.96 -10.38
C PRO A 138 -11.77 19.34 -9.32
N TYR A 139 -11.44 18.15 -8.84
CA TYR A 139 -12.24 17.43 -7.85
C TYR A 139 -11.82 17.82 -6.44
N LYS A 140 -12.79 18.24 -5.61
CA LYS A 140 -12.63 18.33 -4.16
C LYS A 140 -12.87 16.94 -3.58
N ALA A 141 -11.88 16.42 -2.86
CA ALA A 141 -12.01 15.18 -2.10
C ALA A 141 -13.09 15.32 -1.02
#